data_AF-A0A6V8R531-F1
#
_entry.id   AF-A0A6V8R531-F1
#
_cell.length_a   1.000
_cell.length_b   1.000
_cell.length_c   1.000
_cell.angle_alpha   90.00
_cell.angle_beta   90.00
_cell.angle_gamma   90.00
#
_symmetry.space_group_name_H-M   'P 1'
#
loop_
_entity.id
_entity.type
_entity.pdbx_description
1 polymer ?
#
loop_
_entity_poly.entity_id
_entity_poly.type
_entity_poly.pdbx_seq_one_letter_code
_entity_poly.pdbx_strand_id
1 'polypeptide(L)'
;MSVGFMGVEERKKQITQSSQMTLQGFEAYNKAILEMVRGLSDSKRSKNDGIIVAARILQFYELFFGKAPDWRAHIEGQLALFLARGPESFVSGQAHQLYVDGRILIVMLSIGRRAKSPLHTPEWRSTPWRNIPKSTKDKLIDILEDVPFMLIAYDELRACQDPERFDELRQIVMLNCQHIATSLDVWEEEAGPILRQFDYTFAGSPLPTPQDDTEFGLVYISGCYWGARLMLYSTLGMTLAHSAGAASPGADSIPSMNGSSPASTAGTASTPATSPGQSSEKSPGPYYSPPQIKMENPGIYARKIAHMVHLLYEPAAGAMQGASGLFPLALALRFFATTEPPGQRSLESEMLYRLYRKPFVGTFVGRFLNDLQGSQQDDEAKRDSEAKAQRNIFWYAVLGSENIVRVGEKTK
;
A
#
# COMPACT_ATOMS: atom_id res chain seq x y z
N MET A 1 -22.88 29.75 -30.72
CA MET A 1 -21.85 28.81 -31.24
C MET A 1 -22.49 27.44 -31.33
N SER A 2 -22.76 26.97 -32.54
CA SER A 2 -23.45 25.70 -32.80
C SER A 2 -22.47 24.54 -32.59
N VAL A 3 -22.82 23.59 -31.72
CA VAL A 3 -22.09 22.34 -31.56
C VAL A 3 -22.38 21.50 -32.83
N GLY A 4 -21.38 21.40 -33.71
CA GLY A 4 -21.53 20.67 -34.97
C GLY A 4 -21.85 19.20 -34.73
N PHE A 5 -23.01 18.75 -35.23
CA PHE A 5 -23.36 17.33 -35.28
C PHE A 5 -22.44 16.63 -36.28
N MET A 6 -21.50 15.81 -35.78
CA MET A 6 -20.65 14.96 -36.60
C MET A 6 -21.50 14.03 -37.49
N GLY A 7 -21.15 13.95 -38.78
CA GLY A 7 -21.84 13.09 -39.74
C GLY A 7 -21.64 11.59 -39.46
N VAL A 8 -22.56 10.74 -39.91
CA VAL A 8 -22.46 9.27 -39.75
C VAL A 8 -21.21 8.70 -40.44
N GLU A 9 -20.84 9.24 -41.60
CA GLU A 9 -19.60 8.89 -42.33
C GLU A 9 -18.33 9.29 -41.56
N GLU A 10 -18.30 10.48 -40.96
CA GLU A 10 -17.18 10.92 -40.12
C GLU A 10 -17.05 10.06 -38.86
N ARG A 11 -18.16 9.70 -38.21
CA ARG A 11 -18.17 8.74 -37.09
C ARG A 11 -17.63 7.38 -37.52
N LYS A 12 -18.08 6.84 -38.65
CA LYS A 12 -17.57 5.55 -39.17
C LYS A 12 -16.08 5.61 -39.46
N LYS A 13 -15.60 6.67 -40.11
CA LYS A 13 -14.18 6.87 -40.41
C LYS A 13 -13.34 6.97 -39.14
N GLN A 14 -13.82 7.69 -38.13
CA GLN A 14 -13.16 7.79 -36.83
C GLN A 14 -13.13 6.45 -36.10
N ILE A 15 -14.21 5.66 -36.14
CA ILE A 15 -14.28 4.31 -35.57
C ILE A 15 -13.28 3.38 -36.28
N THR A 16 -13.22 3.39 -37.62
CA THR A 16 -12.28 2.57 -38.39
C THR A 16 -10.83 2.96 -38.10
N GLN A 17 -10.51 4.26 -38.05
CA GLN A 17 -9.18 4.75 -37.69
C GLN A 17 -8.80 4.36 -36.26
N SER A 18 -9.71 4.49 -35.30
CA SER A 18 -9.51 4.07 -33.91
C SER A 18 -9.26 2.56 -33.78
N SER A 19 -9.96 1.75 -34.58
CA SER A 19 -9.77 0.30 -34.62
C SER A 19 -8.40 -0.08 -35.18
N GLN A 20 -7.98 0.57 -36.26
CA GLN A 20 -6.68 0.34 -36.89
C GLN A 20 -5.51 0.73 -35.97
N MET A 21 -5.62 1.88 -35.28
CA MET A 21 -4.59 2.28 -34.30
C MET A 21 -4.50 1.30 -33.13
N THR A 22 -5.63 0.79 -32.64
CA THR A 22 -5.66 -0.23 -31.57
C THR A 22 -4.95 -1.52 -32.02
N LEU A 23 -5.22 -1.99 -33.24
CA LEU A 23 -4.58 -3.18 -33.80
C LEU A 23 -3.06 -2.99 -33.95
N GLN A 24 -2.63 -1.86 -34.50
CA GLN A 24 -1.20 -1.54 -34.64
C GLN A 24 -0.50 -1.46 -33.28
N GLY A 25 -1.15 -0.88 -32.27
CA GLY A 25 -0.63 -0.84 -30.90
C GLY A 25 -0.44 -2.25 -30.33
N PHE A 26 -1.41 -3.13 -30.52
CA PHE A 26 -1.33 -4.53 -30.09
C PHE A 26 -0.23 -5.32 -30.81
N GLU A 27 -0.09 -5.13 -32.13
CA GLU A 27 0.99 -5.75 -32.90
C GLU A 27 2.39 -5.29 -32.45
N ALA A 28 2.55 -3.99 -32.20
CA ALA A 28 3.80 -3.43 -31.70
C ALA A 28 4.14 -3.97 -30.31
N TYR A 29 3.15 -4.06 -29.42
CA TYR A 29 3.28 -4.65 -28.09
C TYR A 29 3.76 -6.11 -28.18
N ASN A 30 3.12 -6.95 -28.99
CA ASN A 30 3.51 -8.36 -29.15
C ASN A 30 4.94 -8.50 -29.71
N LYS A 31 5.30 -7.68 -30.70
CA LYS A 31 6.67 -7.66 -31.24
C LYS A 31 7.70 -7.28 -30.16
N ALA A 32 7.38 -6.29 -29.33
CA ALA A 32 8.25 -5.86 -28.24
C ALA A 32 8.42 -6.95 -27.16
N ILE A 33 7.35 -7.65 -26.79
CA ILE A 33 7.42 -8.81 -25.86
C ILE A 33 8.33 -9.91 -26.43
N LEU A 34 8.13 -10.28 -27.69
CA LEU A 34 8.96 -11.31 -28.34
C LEU A 34 10.44 -10.92 -28.34
N GLU A 35 10.75 -9.65 -28.60
CA GLU A 35 12.14 -9.19 -28.62
C GLU A 35 12.75 -9.06 -27.23
N MET A 36 11.95 -8.72 -26.22
CA MET A 36 12.36 -8.78 -24.81
C MET A 36 12.69 -10.23 -24.41
N VAL A 37 11.88 -11.22 -24.79
CA VAL A 37 12.16 -12.65 -24.52
C VAL A 37 13.49 -13.09 -25.15
N ARG A 38 13.76 -12.69 -26.40
CA ARG A 38 15.05 -12.98 -27.05
C ARG A 38 16.21 -12.29 -26.33
N GLY A 39 16.03 -11.03 -25.94
CA GLY A 39 17.02 -10.27 -25.19
C GLY A 39 17.34 -10.84 -23.81
N LEU A 40 16.33 -11.35 -23.11
CA LEU A 40 16.48 -12.02 -21.81
C LEU A 40 17.21 -13.37 -21.93
N SER A 41 17.04 -14.06 -23.05
CA SER A 41 17.70 -15.34 -23.33
C SER A 41 19.19 -15.20 -23.64
N ASP A 42 19.65 -13.99 -23.94
CA ASP A 42 21.06 -13.67 -24.20
C ASP A 42 21.74 -13.14 -22.92
N SER A 43 22.83 -13.79 -22.51
CA SER A 43 23.54 -13.49 -21.25
C SER A 43 24.15 -12.08 -21.18
N LYS A 44 24.44 -11.46 -22.33
CA LYS A 44 24.98 -10.10 -22.42
C LYS A 44 23.87 -9.06 -22.51
N ARG A 45 22.87 -9.30 -23.37
CA ARG A 45 21.74 -8.38 -23.58
C ARG A 45 20.85 -8.28 -22.35
N SER A 46 20.62 -9.37 -21.64
CA SER A 46 19.80 -9.42 -20.42
C SER A 46 20.24 -8.45 -19.32
N LYS A 47 21.52 -8.04 -19.31
CA LYS A 47 22.08 -7.09 -18.34
C LYS A 47 22.03 -5.63 -18.78
N ASN A 48 21.60 -5.34 -20.02
CA ASN A 48 21.54 -3.98 -20.55
C ASN A 48 20.36 -3.20 -19.96
N ASP A 49 20.56 -1.90 -19.72
CA ASP A 49 19.52 -0.94 -19.34
C ASP A 49 18.32 -0.98 -20.31
N GLY A 50 18.56 -1.24 -21.60
CA GLY A 50 17.51 -1.35 -22.61
C GLY A 50 16.43 -2.40 -22.28
N ILE A 51 16.77 -3.49 -21.58
CA ILE A 51 15.80 -4.50 -21.13
C ILE A 51 14.91 -3.95 -20.01
N ILE A 52 15.48 -3.19 -19.08
CA ILE A 52 14.72 -2.54 -18.00
C ILE A 52 13.79 -1.47 -18.58
N VAL A 53 14.28 -0.67 -19.54
CA VAL A 53 13.47 0.32 -20.26
C VAL A 53 12.31 -0.35 -20.98
N ALA A 54 12.57 -1.44 -21.73
CA ALA A 54 11.51 -2.18 -22.42
C ALA A 54 10.48 -2.73 -21.44
N ALA A 55 10.92 -3.35 -20.33
CA ALA A 55 10.03 -3.84 -19.28
C ALA A 55 9.13 -2.74 -18.73
N ARG A 56 9.67 -1.52 -18.55
CA ARG A 56 8.93 -0.36 -18.05
C ARG A 56 7.91 0.17 -19.06
N ILE A 57 8.25 0.23 -20.34
CA ILE A 57 7.32 0.64 -21.41
C ILE A 57 6.16 -0.36 -21.50
N LEU A 58 6.45 -1.66 -21.48
CA LEU A 58 5.44 -2.71 -21.51
C LEU A 58 4.57 -2.67 -20.26
N GLN A 59 5.14 -2.38 -19.09
CA GLN A 59 4.38 -2.12 -17.87
C GLN A 59 3.37 -0.97 -18.05
N PHE A 60 3.77 0.14 -18.67
CA PHE A 60 2.83 1.24 -18.95
C PHE A 60 1.75 0.84 -19.95
N TYR A 61 2.08 0.05 -20.96
CA TYR A 61 1.07 -0.51 -21.87
C TYR A 61 0.03 -1.34 -21.10
N GLU A 62 0.48 -2.26 -20.25
CA GLU A 62 -0.40 -3.09 -19.44
C GLU A 62 -1.24 -2.30 -18.45
N LEU A 63 -0.67 -1.21 -17.93
CA LEU A 63 -1.43 -0.25 -17.13
C LEU A 63 -2.60 0.30 -17.96
N PHE A 64 -2.34 1.00 -19.06
CA PHE A 64 -3.40 1.73 -19.77
C PHE A 64 -4.35 0.85 -20.59
N PHE A 65 -3.87 -0.28 -21.12
CA PHE A 65 -4.58 -1.07 -22.12
C PHE A 65 -4.76 -2.54 -21.74
N GLY A 66 -4.04 -3.01 -20.73
CA GLY A 66 -4.01 -4.39 -20.31
C GLY A 66 -4.84 -4.68 -19.06
N LYS A 67 -4.39 -5.71 -18.32
CA LYS A 67 -5.03 -6.21 -17.09
C LYS A 67 -4.08 -6.11 -15.91
N ALA A 68 -4.65 -6.02 -14.71
CA ALA A 68 -3.87 -5.90 -13.48
C ALA A 68 -2.86 -7.05 -13.24
N PRO A 69 -3.14 -8.33 -13.53
CA PRO A 69 -2.16 -9.41 -13.37
C PRO A 69 -0.92 -9.26 -14.27
N ASP A 70 -1.11 -8.81 -15.51
CA ASP A 70 -0.02 -8.64 -16.48
C ASP A 70 0.86 -7.45 -16.10
N TRP A 71 0.23 -6.34 -15.68
CA TRP A 71 0.94 -5.20 -15.09
C TRP A 71 1.77 -5.60 -13.86
N ARG A 72 1.22 -6.45 -12.98
CA ARG A 72 1.95 -6.97 -11.81
C ARG A 72 3.15 -7.81 -12.23
N ALA A 73 2.98 -8.69 -13.23
CA ALA A 73 4.07 -9.53 -13.73
C ALA A 73 5.25 -8.70 -14.25
N HIS A 74 4.98 -7.53 -14.86
CA HIS A 74 6.05 -6.60 -15.25
C HIS A 74 6.79 -5.99 -14.07
N ILE A 75 6.11 -5.65 -12.97
CA ILE A 75 6.77 -5.14 -11.75
C ILE A 75 7.67 -6.23 -11.15
N GLU A 76 7.20 -7.47 -11.11
CA GLU A 76 8.00 -8.61 -10.64
C GLU A 76 9.22 -8.87 -11.54
N GLY A 77 9.01 -8.82 -12.86
CA GLY A 77 10.10 -8.92 -13.82
C GLY A 77 11.13 -7.82 -13.64
N GLN A 78 10.69 -6.58 -13.37
CA GLN A 78 11.58 -5.46 -13.08
C GLN A 78 12.39 -5.70 -11.79
N LEU A 79 11.74 -6.15 -10.71
CA LEU A 79 12.44 -6.53 -9.48
C LEU A 79 13.46 -7.63 -9.73
N ALA A 80 13.10 -8.67 -10.48
CA ALA A 80 14.01 -9.76 -10.83
C ALA A 80 15.24 -9.26 -11.62
N LEU A 81 15.04 -8.30 -12.55
CA LEU A 81 16.14 -7.67 -13.30
C LEU A 81 17.07 -6.86 -12.39
N PHE A 82 16.51 -6.13 -11.41
CA PHE A 82 17.33 -5.43 -10.41
C PHE A 82 18.17 -6.42 -9.60
N LEU A 83 17.54 -7.47 -9.06
CA LEU A 83 18.23 -8.48 -8.26
C LEU A 83 19.31 -9.23 -9.05
N ALA A 84 19.05 -9.56 -10.32
CA ALA A 84 20.01 -10.23 -11.19
C ALA A 84 21.25 -9.38 -11.50
N ARG A 85 21.12 -8.05 -11.50
CA ARG A 85 22.21 -7.10 -11.75
C ARG A 85 22.96 -6.70 -10.47
N GLY A 86 22.31 -6.80 -9.32
CA GLY A 86 22.84 -6.36 -8.03
C GLY A 86 22.91 -4.84 -7.89
N PRO A 87 23.04 -4.32 -6.65
CA PRO A 87 22.93 -2.90 -6.36
C PRO A 87 24.05 -2.04 -6.96
N GLU A 88 25.26 -2.59 -7.15
CA GLU A 88 26.39 -1.89 -7.77
C GLU A 88 26.10 -1.46 -9.22
N SER A 89 25.18 -2.15 -9.91
CA SER A 89 24.79 -1.79 -11.28
C SER A 89 23.96 -0.50 -11.36
N PHE A 90 23.58 0.09 -10.23
CA PHE A 90 22.62 1.20 -10.12
C PHE A 90 23.20 2.42 -9.40
N VAL A 91 24.53 2.56 -9.36
CA VAL A 91 25.20 3.67 -8.66
C VAL A 91 25.23 4.99 -9.44
N SER A 92 24.92 4.98 -10.74
CA SER A 92 24.96 6.18 -11.60
C SER A 92 24.19 6.01 -12.91
N GLY A 93 23.95 7.12 -13.62
CA GLY A 93 23.45 7.13 -14.99
C GLY A 93 22.00 6.66 -15.14
N GLN A 94 21.65 6.18 -16.34
CA GLN A 94 20.28 5.78 -16.67
C GLN A 94 19.81 4.57 -15.84
N ALA A 95 20.71 3.62 -15.56
CA ALA A 95 20.43 2.50 -14.67
C ALA A 95 19.96 3.00 -13.30
N HIS A 96 20.68 3.95 -12.69
CA HIS A 96 20.29 4.54 -11.41
C HIS A 96 18.88 5.12 -11.47
N GLN A 97 18.59 5.95 -12.48
CA GLN A 97 17.26 6.55 -12.62
C GLN A 97 16.15 5.50 -12.76
N LEU A 98 16.38 4.44 -13.56
CA LEU A 98 15.44 3.33 -13.72
C LEU A 98 15.18 2.58 -12.40
N TYR A 99 16.22 2.39 -11.58
CA TYR A 99 16.08 1.84 -10.24
C TYR A 99 15.24 2.77 -9.37
N VAL A 100 15.60 4.04 -9.27
CA VAL A 100 14.93 5.08 -8.46
C VAL A 100 13.43 5.17 -8.78
N ASP A 101 13.07 5.18 -10.07
CA ASP A 101 11.67 5.29 -10.53
C ASP A 101 10.89 3.97 -10.40
N GLY A 102 11.60 2.84 -10.38
CA GLY A 102 11.01 1.51 -10.19
C GLY A 102 10.58 1.22 -8.75
N ARG A 103 11.29 1.79 -7.76
CA ARG A 103 11.12 1.43 -6.33
C ARG A 103 9.70 1.56 -5.82
N ILE A 104 8.98 2.64 -6.14
CA ILE A 104 7.61 2.83 -5.64
C ILE A 104 6.70 1.64 -6.01
N LEU A 105 6.81 1.12 -7.22
CA LEU A 105 5.93 0.04 -7.67
C LEU A 105 6.25 -1.27 -6.96
N ILE A 106 7.52 -1.50 -6.64
CA ILE A 106 7.97 -2.65 -5.83
C ILE A 106 7.48 -2.51 -4.39
N VAL A 107 7.46 -1.29 -3.85
CA VAL A 107 6.86 -0.98 -2.54
C VAL A 107 5.37 -1.27 -2.55
N MET A 108 4.62 -0.79 -3.54
CA MET A 108 3.19 -1.08 -3.68
C MET A 108 2.95 -2.59 -3.73
N LEU A 109 3.77 -3.32 -4.50
CA LEU A 109 3.71 -4.78 -4.60
C LEU A 109 3.95 -5.46 -3.25
N SER A 110 4.97 -5.02 -2.51
CA SER A 110 5.38 -5.55 -1.21
C SER A 110 4.31 -5.30 -0.13
N ILE A 111 3.75 -4.08 -0.09
CA ILE A 111 2.63 -3.73 0.78
C ILE A 111 1.45 -4.66 0.48
N GLY A 112 1.11 -4.85 -0.79
CA GLY A 112 -0.07 -5.62 -1.11
C GLY A 112 0.06 -7.12 -0.88
N ARG A 113 1.28 -7.64 -0.97
CA ARG A 113 1.62 -9.04 -0.65
C ARG A 113 1.77 -9.34 0.82
N ARG A 114 1.93 -8.30 1.65
CA ARG A 114 2.49 -8.44 2.99
C ARG A 114 3.79 -9.22 2.96
N ALA A 115 4.68 -8.81 2.06
CA ALA A 115 5.99 -9.39 1.92
C ALA A 115 7.04 -8.31 2.07
N LYS A 116 8.15 -8.64 2.73
CA LYS A 116 9.30 -7.75 2.83
C LYS A 116 9.94 -7.63 1.44
N SER A 117 10.21 -6.40 1.01
CA SER A 117 10.92 -6.16 -0.25
C SER A 117 12.37 -6.64 -0.14
N PRO A 118 12.90 -7.39 -1.11
CA PRO A 118 14.34 -7.68 -1.18
C PRO A 118 15.21 -6.42 -1.25
N LEU A 119 14.63 -5.29 -1.70
CA LEU A 119 15.32 -4.00 -1.80
C LEU A 119 15.43 -3.26 -0.46
N HIS A 120 14.79 -3.76 0.61
CA HIS A 120 14.89 -3.17 1.94
C HIS A 120 16.25 -3.44 2.63
N THR A 121 17.02 -4.40 2.10
CA THR A 121 18.31 -4.79 2.68
C THR A 121 19.31 -3.62 2.72
N PRO A 122 20.25 -3.60 3.69
CA PRO A 122 21.22 -2.51 3.83
C PRO A 122 22.01 -2.22 2.55
N GLU A 123 22.35 -3.25 1.77
CA GLU A 123 23.09 -3.13 0.52
C GLU A 123 22.30 -2.31 -0.51
N TRP A 124 21.01 -2.61 -0.68
CA TRP A 124 20.12 -1.90 -1.61
C TRP A 124 19.74 -0.50 -1.12
N ARG A 125 19.68 -0.27 0.19
CA ARG A 125 19.40 1.07 0.75
C ARG A 125 20.60 2.00 0.79
N SER A 126 21.81 1.50 0.55
CA SER A 126 23.06 2.29 0.61
C SER A 126 23.79 2.36 -0.73
N THR A 127 24.05 1.21 -1.36
CA THR A 127 24.97 1.11 -2.50
C THR A 127 24.51 1.93 -3.72
N PRO A 128 23.24 1.84 -4.19
CA PRO A 128 22.78 2.65 -5.33
C PRO A 128 22.89 4.17 -5.10
N TRP A 129 22.96 4.60 -3.83
CA TRP A 129 22.99 6.00 -3.41
C TRP A 129 24.39 6.52 -3.10
N ARG A 130 25.44 5.74 -3.41
CA ARG A 130 26.83 6.08 -3.13
C ARG A 130 27.28 7.38 -3.80
N ASN A 131 26.85 7.59 -5.05
CA ASN A 131 27.27 8.76 -5.85
C ASN A 131 26.18 9.83 -5.94
N ILE A 132 24.91 9.43 -5.88
CA ILE A 132 23.75 10.32 -6.01
C ILE A 132 22.95 10.21 -4.71
N PRO A 133 22.86 11.29 -3.91
CA PRO A 133 22.16 11.26 -2.64
C PRO A 133 20.65 11.12 -2.84
N LYS A 134 19.98 10.49 -1.86
CA LYS A 134 18.52 10.34 -1.84
C LYS A 134 17.82 11.70 -1.88
N SER A 135 16.87 11.85 -2.80
CA SER A 135 15.94 12.98 -2.78
C SER A 135 14.91 12.85 -1.67
N THR A 136 14.14 13.91 -1.42
CA THR A 136 12.99 13.88 -0.50
C THR A 136 12.01 12.76 -0.87
N LYS A 137 11.75 12.53 -2.16
CA LYS A 137 10.96 11.38 -2.62
C LYS A 137 11.56 10.06 -2.17
N ASP A 138 12.86 9.87 -2.35
CA ASP A 138 13.52 8.59 -2.09
C ASP A 138 13.52 8.24 -0.60
N LYS A 139 13.67 9.25 0.27
CA LYS A 139 13.51 9.08 1.72
C LYS A 139 12.09 8.64 2.11
N LEU A 140 11.05 9.16 1.45
CA LEU A 140 9.67 8.73 1.68
C LEU A 140 9.43 7.28 1.24
N ILE A 141 9.98 6.90 0.08
CA ILE A 141 9.92 5.52 -0.43
C ILE A 141 10.59 4.55 0.54
N ASP A 142 11.73 4.94 1.09
CA ASP A 142 12.45 4.22 2.15
C ASP A 142 11.58 3.95 3.39
N ILE A 143 10.74 4.92 3.80
CA ILE A 143 9.78 4.74 4.90
C ILE A 143 8.61 3.83 4.49
N LEU A 144 8.12 3.96 3.25
CA LEU A 144 7.07 3.07 2.74
C LEU A 144 7.54 1.61 2.61
N GLU A 145 8.85 1.35 2.42
CA GLU A 145 9.42 0.00 2.48
C GLU A 145 9.38 -0.63 3.89
N ASP A 146 9.21 0.18 4.95
CA ASP A 146 9.05 -0.30 6.33
C ASP A 146 7.58 -0.70 6.62
N VAL A 147 6.61 -0.17 5.87
CA VAL A 147 5.17 -0.45 6.05
C VAL A 147 4.82 -1.95 5.97
N PRO A 148 5.34 -2.74 5.01
CA PRO A 148 5.12 -4.19 4.99
C PRO A 148 5.47 -4.88 6.31
N PHE A 149 6.53 -4.47 7.01
CA PHE A 149 6.93 -5.06 8.29
C PHE A 149 5.88 -4.82 9.38
N MET A 150 5.36 -3.59 9.45
CA MET A 150 4.27 -3.23 10.35
C MET A 150 3.02 -4.07 10.07
N LEU A 151 2.67 -4.22 8.79
CA LEU A 151 1.46 -4.95 8.39
C LEU A 151 1.56 -6.46 8.59
N ILE A 152 2.74 -7.06 8.34
CA ILE A 152 3.00 -8.48 8.63
C ILE A 152 2.85 -8.75 10.12
N ALA A 153 3.51 -7.95 10.96
CA ALA A 153 3.43 -8.10 12.41
C ALA A 153 1.99 -7.96 12.93
N TYR A 154 1.20 -7.06 12.33
CA TYR A 154 -0.21 -6.91 12.65
C TYR A 154 -1.05 -8.11 12.22
N ASP A 155 -0.80 -8.66 11.04
CA ASP A 155 -1.49 -9.88 10.58
C ASP A 155 -1.16 -11.08 11.47
N GLU A 156 0.10 -11.24 11.90
CA GLU A 156 0.53 -12.24 12.88
C GLU A 156 -0.15 -12.04 14.25
N LEU A 157 -0.20 -10.80 14.77
CA LEU A 157 -0.87 -10.46 16.02
C LEU A 157 -2.34 -10.87 15.98
N ARG A 158 -3.05 -10.52 14.91
CA ARG A 158 -4.48 -10.81 14.72
C ARG A 158 -4.77 -12.32 14.66
N ALA A 159 -3.83 -13.10 14.15
CA ALA A 159 -3.94 -14.56 14.06
C ALA A 159 -3.49 -15.27 15.36
N CYS A 160 -2.85 -14.56 16.28
CA CYS A 160 -2.29 -15.12 17.50
C CYS A 160 -3.37 -15.45 18.54
N GLN A 161 -3.27 -16.62 19.15
CA GLN A 161 -4.15 -17.08 20.24
C GLN A 161 -3.40 -17.26 21.57
N ASP A 162 -2.07 -17.28 21.53
CA ASP A 162 -1.23 -17.47 22.71
C ASP A 162 -0.97 -16.12 23.41
N PRO A 163 -1.33 -15.94 24.70
CA PRO A 163 -1.20 -14.65 25.38
C PRO A 163 0.23 -14.10 25.45
N GLU A 164 1.24 -14.94 25.71
CA GLU A 164 2.63 -14.48 25.81
C GLU A 164 3.14 -14.00 24.45
N ARG A 165 2.91 -14.79 23.39
CA ARG A 165 3.23 -14.41 22.02
C ARG A 165 2.42 -13.21 21.53
N PHE A 166 1.18 -13.05 21.98
CA PHE A 166 0.32 -11.92 21.66
C PHE A 166 0.93 -10.61 22.16
N ASP A 167 1.37 -10.58 23.41
CA ASP A 167 2.01 -9.39 23.99
C ASP A 167 3.33 -9.05 23.29
N GLU A 168 4.13 -10.04 22.92
CA GLU A 168 5.35 -9.87 22.12
C GLU A 168 5.02 -9.26 20.74
N LEU A 169 4.10 -9.86 19.99
CA LEU A 169 3.68 -9.37 18.68
C LEU A 169 3.09 -7.97 18.75
N ARG A 170 2.31 -7.67 19.81
CA ARG A 170 1.78 -6.34 20.07
C ARG A 170 2.90 -5.33 20.25
N GLN A 171 3.93 -5.65 21.03
CA GLN A 171 5.10 -4.79 21.18
C GLN A 171 5.82 -4.57 19.85
N ILE A 172 5.99 -5.61 19.04
CA ILE A 172 6.59 -5.51 17.70
C ILE A 172 5.81 -4.55 16.80
N VAL A 173 4.47 -4.68 16.76
CA VAL A 173 3.62 -3.77 15.97
C VAL A 173 3.76 -2.33 16.46
N MET A 174 3.73 -2.11 17.79
CA MET A 174 3.88 -0.77 18.36
C MET A 174 5.26 -0.16 18.05
N LEU A 175 6.34 -0.95 18.11
CA LEU A 175 7.68 -0.48 17.74
C LEU A 175 7.76 -0.11 16.26
N ASN A 176 7.18 -0.93 15.37
CA ASN A 176 7.12 -0.62 13.94
C ASN A 176 6.31 0.65 13.67
N CYS A 177 5.16 0.82 14.32
CA CYS A 177 4.36 2.04 14.23
C CYS A 177 5.15 3.27 14.71
N GLN A 178 5.90 3.16 15.81
CA GLN A 178 6.69 4.27 16.35
C GLN A 178 7.82 4.66 15.41
N HIS A 179 8.53 3.67 14.87
CA HIS A 179 9.58 3.89 13.88
C HIS A 179 9.06 4.63 12.64
N ILE A 180 7.95 4.16 12.08
CA ILE A 180 7.33 4.79 10.90
C ILE A 180 6.81 6.19 11.25
N ALA A 181 6.14 6.38 12.39
CA ALA A 181 5.63 7.69 12.82
C ALA A 181 6.76 8.70 12.94
N THR A 182 7.82 8.35 13.68
CA THR A 182 8.99 9.22 13.89
C THR A 182 9.69 9.54 12.58
N SER A 183 9.82 8.56 11.69
CA SER A 183 10.45 8.76 10.38
C SER A 183 9.63 9.69 9.49
N LEU A 184 8.29 9.59 9.53
CA LEU A 184 7.38 10.49 8.81
C LEU A 184 7.39 11.91 9.39
N ASP A 185 7.51 12.08 10.71
CA ASP A 185 7.64 13.38 11.35
C ASP A 185 8.93 14.09 10.92
N VAL A 186 10.08 13.38 10.96
CA VAL A 186 11.37 13.91 10.49
C VAL A 186 11.30 14.25 9.00
N TRP A 187 10.70 13.38 8.19
CA TRP A 187 10.55 13.62 6.76
C TRP A 187 9.68 14.84 6.45
N GLU A 188 8.58 15.03 7.17
CA GLU A 188 7.70 16.19 7.03
C GLU A 188 8.41 17.50 7.41
N GLU A 189 9.20 17.48 8.49
CA GLU A 189 10.02 18.63 8.89
C GLU A 189 11.06 18.98 7.82
N GLU A 190 11.77 17.99 7.29
CA GLU A 190 12.75 18.17 6.20
C GLU A 190 12.11 18.69 4.91
N ALA A 191 10.91 18.18 4.55
CA ALA A 191 10.18 18.65 3.36
C ALA A 191 9.68 20.09 3.55
N GLY A 192 9.29 20.46 4.77
CA GLY A 192 8.94 21.82 5.14
C GLY A 192 7.57 22.29 4.64
N PRO A 193 7.32 23.62 4.60
CA PRO A 193 5.99 24.17 4.37
C PRO A 193 5.44 23.92 2.96
N ILE A 194 6.27 23.45 2.02
CA ILE A 194 5.86 23.16 0.65
C ILE A 194 4.77 22.08 0.59
N LEU A 195 4.73 21.16 1.56
CA LEU A 195 3.68 20.14 1.66
C LEU A 195 2.27 20.72 1.87
N ARG A 196 2.17 21.98 2.30
CA ARG A 196 0.88 22.68 2.51
C ARG A 196 0.25 23.18 1.22
N GLN A 197 1.01 23.25 0.12
CA GLN A 197 0.56 23.84 -1.15
C GLN A 197 -0.67 23.14 -1.73
N PHE A 198 -0.74 21.81 -1.61
CA PHE A 198 -1.86 21.00 -2.09
C PHE A 198 -2.65 20.34 -0.96
N ASP A 199 -2.45 20.80 0.28
CA ASP A 199 -3.24 20.38 1.43
C ASP A 199 -4.47 21.29 1.55
N TYR A 200 -5.65 20.73 1.31
CA TYR A 200 -6.91 21.50 1.29
C TYR A 200 -7.24 22.17 2.63
N THR A 201 -6.65 21.69 3.73
CA THR A 201 -6.83 22.31 5.06
C THR A 201 -6.05 23.61 5.22
N PHE A 202 -5.06 23.86 4.35
CA PHE A 202 -4.25 25.08 4.33
C PHE A 202 -4.52 25.93 3.08
N ALA A 203 -4.56 25.31 1.90
CA ALA A 203 -4.75 25.98 0.61
C ALA A 203 -6.23 26.29 0.31
N GLY A 204 -7.17 25.69 1.04
CA GLY A 204 -8.60 25.80 0.79
C GLY A 204 -9.10 24.78 -0.24
N SER A 205 -10.37 24.93 -0.63
CA SER A 205 -11.05 24.08 -1.61
C SER A 205 -11.84 24.96 -2.58
N PRO A 206 -11.68 24.82 -3.91
CA PRO A 206 -10.84 23.83 -4.60
C PRO A 206 -9.32 24.12 -4.45
N LEU A 207 -8.51 23.08 -4.62
CA LEU A 207 -7.05 23.21 -4.64
C LEU A 207 -6.57 23.91 -5.92
N PRO A 208 -5.41 24.58 -5.88
CA PRO A 208 -4.79 25.14 -7.09
C PRO A 208 -4.41 24.03 -8.07
N THR A 209 -4.48 24.33 -9.38
CA THR A 209 -3.97 23.43 -10.43
C THR A 209 -2.44 23.49 -10.46
N PRO A 210 -1.74 22.34 -10.51
CA PRO A 210 -0.29 22.30 -10.69
C PRO A 210 0.15 22.99 -11.99
N GLN A 211 1.21 23.79 -11.92
CA GLN A 211 1.70 24.61 -13.04
C GLN A 211 2.81 23.94 -13.84
N ASP A 212 3.58 23.04 -13.23
CA ASP A 212 4.71 22.36 -13.85
C ASP A 212 4.94 20.95 -13.29
N ASP A 213 5.91 20.24 -13.85
CA ASP A 213 6.28 18.88 -13.45
C ASP A 213 6.76 18.79 -11.99
N THR A 214 7.32 19.88 -11.45
CA THR A 214 7.77 19.93 -10.04
C THR A 214 6.57 19.91 -9.12
N GLU A 215 5.55 20.70 -9.43
CA GLU A 215 4.30 20.72 -8.66
C GLU A 215 3.53 19.41 -8.79
N PHE A 216 3.51 18.77 -9.97
CA PHE A 216 2.97 17.41 -10.08
C PHE A 216 3.74 16.40 -9.23
N GLY A 217 5.07 16.52 -9.20
CA GLY A 217 5.92 15.76 -8.29
C GLY A 217 5.54 15.97 -6.83
N LEU A 218 5.26 17.22 -6.44
CA LEU A 218 4.83 17.58 -5.08
C LEU A 218 3.47 16.98 -4.73
N VAL A 219 2.49 17.06 -5.63
CA VAL A 219 1.17 16.43 -5.48
C VAL A 219 1.33 14.93 -5.25
N TYR A 220 2.15 14.28 -6.07
CA TYR A 220 2.42 12.85 -5.98
C TYR A 220 3.07 12.46 -4.64
N ILE A 221 4.16 13.11 -4.22
CA ILE A 221 4.82 12.77 -2.94
C ILE A 221 3.93 13.08 -1.74
N SER A 222 3.10 14.13 -1.80
CA SER A 222 2.11 14.45 -0.75
C SER A 222 1.08 13.32 -0.62
N GLY A 223 0.64 12.76 -1.76
CA GLY A 223 -0.25 11.61 -1.79
C GLY A 223 0.36 10.35 -1.17
N CYS A 224 1.62 10.04 -1.52
CA CYS A 224 2.35 8.94 -0.90
C CYS A 224 2.52 9.13 0.61
N TYR A 225 2.82 10.36 1.04
CA TYR A 225 2.99 10.73 2.45
C TYR A 225 1.69 10.54 3.24
N TRP A 226 0.58 11.10 2.76
CA TRP A 226 -0.72 10.90 3.40
C TRP A 226 -1.17 9.44 3.34
N GLY A 227 -0.82 8.72 2.29
CA GLY A 227 -1.03 7.27 2.19
C GLY A 227 -0.28 6.49 3.29
N ALA A 228 0.97 6.84 3.55
CA ALA A 228 1.78 6.26 4.63
C ALA A 228 1.14 6.50 6.00
N ARG A 229 0.79 7.77 6.30
CA ARG A 229 0.11 8.18 7.54
C ARG A 229 -1.25 7.47 7.71
N LEU A 230 -2.02 7.37 6.63
CA LEU A 230 -3.31 6.67 6.60
C LEU A 230 -3.16 5.19 6.99
N MET A 231 -2.19 4.48 6.40
CA MET A 231 -1.91 3.08 6.75
C MET A 231 -1.42 2.95 8.19
N LEU A 232 -0.47 3.79 8.61
CA LEU A 232 0.08 3.81 9.96
C LEU A 232 -1.02 3.94 11.03
N TYR A 233 -1.82 5.00 10.96
CA TYR A 233 -2.81 5.27 12.01
C TYR A 233 -4.00 4.33 11.94
N SER A 234 -4.36 3.82 10.75
CA SER A 234 -5.35 2.75 10.65
C SER A 234 -4.87 1.49 11.38
N THR A 235 -3.62 1.05 11.13
CA THR A 235 -3.04 -0.12 11.78
C THR A 235 -2.86 0.07 13.29
N LEU A 236 -2.37 1.24 13.72
CA LEU A 236 -2.25 1.57 15.13
C LEU A 236 -3.61 1.52 15.83
N GLY A 237 -4.63 2.18 15.27
CA GLY A 237 -5.98 2.17 15.81
C GLY A 237 -6.57 0.76 15.93
N MET A 238 -6.42 -0.07 14.89
CA MET A 238 -6.86 -1.46 14.93
C MET A 238 -6.12 -2.28 15.98
N THR A 239 -4.80 -2.08 16.15
CA THR A 239 -3.98 -2.76 17.15
C THR A 239 -4.43 -2.42 18.57
N LEU A 240 -4.68 -1.13 18.84
CA LEU A 240 -5.17 -0.65 20.13
C LEU A 240 -6.56 -1.21 20.45
N ALA A 241 -7.47 -1.21 19.46
CA ALA A 241 -8.80 -1.79 19.62
C ALA A 241 -8.75 -3.30 19.89
N HIS A 242 -7.89 -4.03 19.19
CA HIS A 242 -7.71 -5.47 19.39
C HIS A 242 -7.15 -5.79 20.78
N SER A 243 -6.19 -4.99 21.25
CA SER A 243 -5.62 -5.10 22.59
C SER A 243 -6.66 -4.85 23.68
N ALA A 244 -7.53 -3.84 23.50
CA ALA A 244 -8.60 -3.52 24.45
C ALA A 244 -9.66 -4.64 24.51
N GLY A 245 -9.99 -5.23 23.36
CA GLY A 245 -10.90 -6.38 23.30
C GLY A 245 -10.33 -7.63 23.98
N ALA A 246 -9.04 -7.91 23.81
CA ALA A 246 -8.36 -9.03 24.46
C ALA A 246 -8.25 -8.87 26.00
N ALA A 247 -8.12 -7.63 26.48
CA ALA A 247 -8.06 -7.34 27.92
C ALA A 247 -9.43 -7.39 28.64
N SER A 248 -10.54 -7.49 27.89
CA SER A 248 -11.90 -7.56 28.44
C SER A 248 -12.59 -8.91 28.20
N PRO A 249 -12.08 -10.07 28.67
CA PRO A 249 -12.83 -11.31 28.66
C PRO A 249 -13.74 -11.41 29.91
N GLY A 250 -15.05 -11.21 29.73
CA GLY A 250 -16.08 -11.71 30.67
C GLY A 250 -17.06 -10.68 31.25
N ALA A 251 -18.19 -10.45 30.55
CA ALA A 251 -19.44 -10.00 31.17
C ALA A 251 -20.56 -11.07 31.13
N ASP A 252 -20.31 -12.24 30.51
CA ASP A 252 -21.30 -13.32 30.39
C ASP A 252 -20.87 -14.61 31.12
N SER A 253 -20.27 -14.48 32.31
CA SER A 253 -20.20 -15.60 33.24
C SER A 253 -21.46 -15.59 34.12
N ILE A 254 -22.50 -16.27 33.66
CA ILE A 254 -23.70 -16.56 34.45
C ILE A 254 -23.30 -17.28 35.74
N PRO A 255 -23.73 -16.83 36.94
CA PRO A 255 -23.45 -17.53 38.17
C PRO A 255 -24.27 -18.83 38.21
N SER A 256 -23.60 -19.97 38.16
CA SER A 256 -24.24 -21.26 38.39
C SER A 256 -24.52 -21.41 39.89
N MET A 257 -25.78 -21.22 40.26
CA MET A 257 -26.32 -21.63 41.55
C MET A 257 -26.66 -23.12 41.54
N ASN A 258 -26.10 -23.85 42.50
CA ASN A 258 -26.61 -25.03 43.23
C ASN A 258 -25.40 -25.72 43.87
N GLY A 259 -25.30 -26.05 45.15
CA GLY A 259 -26.20 -25.99 46.30
C GLY A 259 -25.67 -26.99 47.34
N SER A 260 -25.63 -26.60 48.63
CA SER A 260 -25.63 -27.46 49.86
C SER A 260 -24.50 -28.50 50.04
N SER A 261 -23.83 -28.70 51.19
CA SER A 261 -24.21 -28.54 52.60
C SER A 261 -22.96 -28.79 53.53
N PRO A 262 -23.06 -28.75 54.89
CA PRO A 262 -22.10 -28.05 55.77
C PRO A 262 -21.25 -28.94 56.71
N ALA A 263 -20.56 -28.26 57.66
CA ALA A 263 -19.84 -28.70 58.88
C ALA A 263 -18.32 -28.85 58.68
N SER A 264 -17.40 -28.42 59.55
CA SER A 264 -17.45 -28.00 60.97
C SER A 264 -16.10 -27.36 61.39
N THR A 265 -16.20 -26.26 62.15
CA THR A 265 -15.41 -25.81 63.33
C THR A 265 -13.88 -25.93 63.45
N ALA A 266 -13.35 -24.85 64.07
CA ALA A 266 -12.10 -24.68 64.84
C ALA A 266 -10.82 -24.46 64.00
N GLY A 267 -9.94 -23.50 64.30
CA GLY A 267 -9.81 -22.56 65.40
C GLY A 267 -8.38 -22.00 65.37
N THR A 268 -8.18 -20.88 66.07
CA THR A 268 -6.90 -20.28 66.51
C THR A 268 -6.09 -19.42 65.53
N ALA A 269 -5.97 -18.16 65.94
CA ALA A 269 -5.04 -17.15 65.46
C ALA A 269 -3.61 -17.40 65.96
N SER A 270 -2.60 -16.93 65.23
CA SER A 270 -1.31 -16.44 65.75
C SER A 270 -0.55 -15.67 64.67
N THR A 271 0.03 -14.54 65.07
CA THR A 271 0.66 -13.49 64.27
C THR A 271 2.18 -13.76 64.03
N PRO A 272 3.05 -12.78 63.67
CA PRO A 272 3.92 -12.87 62.49
C PRO A 272 5.38 -13.19 62.87
N ALA A 273 6.17 -13.70 61.94
CA ALA A 273 7.61 -13.85 62.15
C ALA A 273 8.40 -13.42 60.91
N THR A 274 8.98 -12.25 61.05
CA THR A 274 10.06 -11.66 60.27
C THR A 274 11.32 -12.54 60.35
N SER A 275 11.98 -12.80 59.22
CA SER A 275 13.45 -12.85 59.16
C SER A 275 13.96 -12.69 57.73
N PRO A 276 15.18 -12.14 57.55
CA PRO A 276 15.59 -11.47 56.33
C PRO A 276 16.51 -12.35 55.49
N GLY A 277 16.14 -12.58 54.23
CA GLY A 277 17.03 -13.12 53.22
C GLY A 277 17.47 -11.99 52.29
N GLN A 278 18.71 -11.52 52.45
CA GLN A 278 19.38 -10.69 51.47
C GLN A 278 19.55 -11.49 50.18
N SER A 279 18.73 -11.21 49.17
CA SER A 279 19.06 -11.44 47.78
C SER A 279 19.22 -10.09 47.10
N SER A 280 20.47 -9.79 46.76
CA SER A 280 20.88 -8.64 45.96
C SER A 280 20.26 -8.78 44.57
N GLU A 281 19.08 -8.21 44.36
CA GLU A 281 18.44 -8.14 43.05
C GLU A 281 18.86 -6.86 42.32
N LYS A 282 19.64 -7.12 41.28
CA LYS A 282 20.10 -6.28 40.17
C LYS A 282 19.24 -5.04 39.92
N SER A 283 19.93 -3.90 39.78
CA SER A 283 19.38 -2.66 39.20
C SER A 283 18.59 -2.94 37.91
N PRO A 284 17.44 -2.30 37.70
CA PRO A 284 16.73 -2.42 36.43
C PRO A 284 17.61 -1.84 35.32
N GLY A 285 17.78 -2.59 34.23
CA GLY A 285 18.35 -2.07 32.98
C GLY A 285 17.55 -0.87 32.45
N PRO A 286 18.02 -0.20 31.38
CA PRO A 286 17.42 1.04 30.91
C PRO A 286 15.92 0.82 30.68
N TYR A 287 15.11 1.59 31.39
CA TYR A 287 13.66 1.59 31.28
C TYR A 287 13.27 1.69 29.81
N TYR A 288 12.75 0.60 29.25
CA TYR A 288 11.97 0.66 28.02
C TYR A 288 10.78 1.58 28.31
N SER A 289 10.90 2.83 27.90
CA SER A 289 9.76 3.75 27.94
C SER A 289 8.76 3.23 26.90
N PRO A 290 7.49 3.00 27.27
CA PRO A 290 6.51 2.52 26.32
C PRO A 290 6.42 3.49 25.13
N PRO A 291 6.22 2.99 23.89
CA PRO A 291 6.15 3.82 22.69
C PRO A 291 5.15 4.97 22.86
N GLN A 292 5.62 6.21 22.77
CA GLN A 292 4.79 7.42 22.89
C GLN A 292 4.31 7.87 21.51
N ILE A 293 3.59 7.01 20.79
CA ILE A 293 2.99 7.40 19.53
C ILE A 293 1.68 8.12 19.83
N LYS A 294 1.58 9.39 19.42
CA LYS A 294 0.30 10.10 19.45
C LYS A 294 -0.60 9.57 18.34
N MET A 295 -1.74 9.00 18.72
CA MET A 295 -2.75 8.56 17.77
C MET A 295 -3.36 9.78 17.07
N GLU A 296 -3.48 9.70 15.75
CA GLU A 296 -4.17 10.69 14.93
C GLU A 296 -5.36 10.05 14.20
N ASN A 297 -6.30 10.88 13.75
CA ASN A 297 -7.45 10.40 13.01
C ASN A 297 -7.03 10.05 11.56
N PRO A 298 -7.02 8.76 11.16
CA PRO A 298 -6.66 8.36 9.79
C PRO A 298 -7.54 9.02 8.72
N GLY A 299 -8.79 9.34 9.05
CA GLY A 299 -9.73 9.98 8.13
C GLY A 299 -9.34 11.41 7.72
N ILE A 300 -8.41 12.07 8.44
CA ILE A 300 -7.83 13.34 7.97
C ILE A 300 -7.03 13.09 6.69
N TYR A 301 -6.20 12.05 6.67
CA TYR A 301 -5.34 11.72 5.53
C TYR A 301 -6.14 11.21 4.33
N ALA A 302 -7.17 10.40 4.57
CA ALA A 302 -8.07 9.95 3.50
C ALA A 302 -8.78 11.13 2.81
N ARG A 303 -9.23 12.14 3.57
CA ARG A 303 -9.83 13.35 3.02
C ARG A 303 -8.82 14.22 2.27
N LYS A 304 -7.60 14.40 2.80
CA LYS A 304 -6.52 15.10 2.07
C LYS A 304 -6.26 14.47 0.70
N ILE A 305 -6.17 13.14 0.66
CA ILE A 305 -6.05 12.40 -0.61
C ILE A 305 -7.27 12.65 -1.50
N ALA A 306 -8.49 12.57 -0.97
CA ALA A 306 -9.70 12.77 -1.77
C ALA A 306 -9.77 14.14 -2.45
N HIS A 307 -9.32 15.19 -1.75
CA HIS A 307 -9.25 16.54 -2.30
C HIS A 307 -8.13 16.71 -3.32
N MET A 308 -6.99 16.05 -3.16
CA MET A 308 -5.81 16.25 -4.01
C MET A 308 -5.75 15.35 -5.24
N VAL A 309 -6.18 14.10 -5.14
CA VAL A 309 -5.81 13.06 -6.12
C VAL A 309 -6.37 13.32 -7.52
N HIS A 310 -7.44 14.10 -7.64
CA HIS A 310 -8.00 14.50 -8.93
C HIS A 310 -7.02 15.31 -9.80
N LEU A 311 -6.08 16.04 -9.19
CA LEU A 311 -5.08 16.86 -9.88
C LEU A 311 -4.15 16.00 -10.75
N LEU A 312 -3.85 14.77 -10.31
CA LEU A 312 -3.04 13.80 -11.07
C LEU A 312 -3.78 13.20 -12.28
N TYR A 313 -5.07 13.51 -12.43
CA TYR A 313 -5.95 12.99 -13.48
C TYR A 313 -6.52 14.10 -14.36
N GLU A 314 -6.03 15.33 -14.22
CA GLU A 314 -6.37 16.43 -15.10
C GLU A 314 -5.56 16.36 -16.40
N PRO A 315 -6.05 16.95 -17.51
CA PRO A 315 -5.32 16.92 -18.78
C PRO A 315 -3.88 17.43 -18.69
N ALA A 316 -3.62 18.41 -17.81
CA ALA A 316 -2.29 18.97 -17.57
C ALA A 316 -1.30 17.96 -16.97
N ALA A 317 -1.78 16.95 -16.24
CA ALA A 317 -0.95 15.93 -15.61
C ALA A 317 -0.39 14.92 -16.63
N GLY A 318 -1.01 14.84 -17.81
CA GLY A 318 -0.69 13.84 -18.82
C GLY A 318 -0.98 12.39 -18.37
N ALA A 319 -0.67 11.44 -19.23
CA ALA A 319 -0.93 10.03 -18.94
C ALA A 319 -0.04 9.49 -17.79
N MET A 320 1.20 9.97 -17.71
CA MET A 320 2.21 9.46 -16.77
C MET A 320 1.85 9.75 -15.31
N GLN A 321 1.35 10.94 -15.00
CA GLN A 321 0.95 11.27 -13.62
C GLN A 321 -0.33 10.57 -13.19
N GLY A 322 -1.20 10.19 -14.12
CA GLY A 322 -2.37 9.37 -13.81
C GLY A 322 -2.00 8.03 -13.18
N ALA A 323 -0.87 7.43 -13.57
CA ALA A 323 -0.36 6.21 -12.95
C ALA A 323 0.05 6.45 -11.48
N SER A 324 0.69 7.59 -11.21
CA SER A 324 1.18 7.99 -9.88
C SER A 324 0.06 8.14 -8.84
N GLY A 325 -1.14 8.53 -9.27
CA GLY A 325 -2.31 8.71 -8.38
C GLY A 325 -2.98 7.43 -7.90
N LEU A 326 -2.70 6.28 -8.52
CA LEU A 326 -3.42 5.03 -8.25
C LEU A 326 -3.25 4.55 -6.80
N PHE A 327 -2.04 4.63 -6.26
CA PHE A 327 -1.74 4.21 -4.90
C PHE A 327 -2.49 5.00 -3.83
N PRO A 328 -2.34 6.35 -3.74
CA PRO A 328 -3.11 7.11 -2.78
C PRO A 328 -4.62 6.99 -3.00
N LEU A 329 -5.09 7.01 -4.26
CA LEU A 329 -6.50 6.82 -4.60
C LEU A 329 -7.06 5.52 -4.00
N ALA A 330 -6.36 4.39 -4.23
CA ALA A 330 -6.78 3.09 -3.76
C ALA A 330 -6.83 3.03 -2.22
N LEU A 331 -5.86 3.63 -1.53
CA LEU A 331 -5.85 3.69 -0.06
C LEU A 331 -7.04 4.48 0.50
N ALA A 332 -7.34 5.65 -0.08
CA ALA A 332 -8.46 6.48 0.38
C ALA A 332 -9.81 5.83 0.10
N LEU A 333 -10.02 5.28 -1.12
CA LEU A 333 -11.21 4.51 -1.46
C LEU A 333 -11.43 3.36 -0.49
N ARG A 334 -10.37 2.63 -0.16
CA ARG A 334 -10.45 1.51 0.79
C ARG A 334 -10.82 1.99 2.17
N PHE A 335 -10.21 3.08 2.65
CA PHE A 335 -10.54 3.64 3.95
C PHE A 335 -12.04 3.98 4.04
N PHE A 336 -12.58 4.74 3.09
CA PHE A 336 -14.00 5.08 3.05
C PHE A 336 -14.90 3.84 2.97
N ALA A 337 -14.58 2.88 2.09
CA ALA A 337 -15.36 1.64 1.96
C ALA A 337 -15.40 0.79 3.25
N THR A 338 -14.41 0.91 4.13
CA THR A 338 -14.36 0.17 5.40
C THR A 338 -14.93 0.93 6.61
N THR A 339 -15.03 2.25 6.52
CA THR A 339 -15.41 3.11 7.65
C THR A 339 -16.79 3.74 7.48
N GLU A 340 -17.29 3.85 6.25
CA GLU A 340 -18.61 4.37 5.96
C GLU A 340 -19.68 3.27 6.09
N PRO A 341 -20.88 3.58 6.64
CA PRO A 341 -22.00 2.66 6.64
C PRO A 341 -22.40 2.23 5.22
N PRO A 342 -22.87 0.98 5.02
CA PRO A 342 -23.34 0.52 3.72
C PRO A 342 -24.41 1.46 3.14
N GLY A 343 -24.25 1.82 1.86
CA GLY A 343 -25.17 2.70 1.14
C GLY A 343 -25.03 4.20 1.45
N GLN A 344 -24.15 4.58 2.40
CA GLN A 344 -23.80 5.98 2.65
C GLN A 344 -22.42 6.28 2.06
N ARG A 345 -22.27 7.46 1.46
CA ARG A 345 -20.98 7.97 0.97
C ARG A 345 -20.82 9.41 1.44
N SER A 346 -19.67 9.72 2.03
CA SER A 346 -19.28 11.11 2.27
C SER A 346 -19.07 11.85 0.94
N LEU A 347 -19.02 13.18 1.02
CA LEU A 347 -18.65 14.02 -0.11
C LEU A 347 -17.30 13.60 -0.71
N GLU A 348 -16.33 13.31 0.15
CA GLU A 348 -14.97 12.92 -0.24
C GLU A 348 -14.95 11.53 -0.90
N SER A 349 -15.71 10.57 -0.37
CA SER A 349 -15.92 9.27 -1.00
C SER A 349 -16.54 9.43 -2.40
N GLU A 350 -17.58 10.26 -2.54
CA GLU A 350 -18.19 10.56 -3.84
C GLU A 350 -17.22 11.23 -4.81
N MET A 351 -16.36 12.15 -4.35
CA MET A 351 -15.33 12.78 -5.18
C MET A 351 -14.43 11.73 -5.84
N LEU A 352 -14.00 10.72 -5.09
CA LEU A 352 -13.19 9.62 -5.60
C LEU A 352 -13.95 8.77 -6.61
N TYR A 353 -15.20 8.40 -6.32
CA TYR A 353 -16.02 7.63 -7.26
C TYR A 353 -16.32 8.39 -8.56
N ARG A 354 -16.37 9.72 -8.54
CA ARG A 354 -16.55 10.52 -9.76
C ARG A 354 -15.35 10.44 -10.70
N LEU A 355 -14.15 10.13 -10.21
CA LEU A 355 -12.97 9.94 -11.06
C LEU A 355 -13.14 8.79 -12.05
N TYR A 356 -13.86 7.73 -11.67
CA TYR A 356 -14.20 6.62 -12.58
C TYR A 356 -15.01 7.03 -13.81
N ARG A 357 -15.72 8.15 -13.72
CA ARG A 357 -16.56 8.66 -14.81
C ARG A 357 -15.80 9.58 -15.77
N LYS A 358 -14.55 9.95 -15.47
CA LYS A 358 -13.74 10.79 -16.38
C LYS A 358 -13.36 9.99 -17.64
N PRO A 359 -13.57 10.51 -18.86
CA PRO A 359 -13.13 9.85 -20.09
C PRO A 359 -11.62 9.60 -20.12
N PHE A 360 -11.20 8.51 -20.79
CA PHE A 360 -9.81 8.03 -20.90
C PHE A 360 -9.23 7.55 -19.56
N VAL A 361 -9.04 8.46 -18.62
CA VAL A 361 -8.40 8.21 -17.32
C VAL A 361 -9.31 7.42 -16.38
N GLY A 362 -10.58 7.82 -16.24
CA GLY A 362 -11.53 7.18 -15.34
C GLY A 362 -11.96 5.78 -15.78
N THR A 363 -12.09 5.55 -17.09
CA THR A 363 -12.35 4.22 -17.65
C THR A 363 -11.20 3.26 -17.36
N PHE A 364 -9.95 3.74 -17.50
CA PHE A 364 -8.76 2.98 -17.12
C PHE A 364 -8.72 2.73 -15.61
N VAL A 365 -8.77 3.78 -14.78
CA VAL A 365 -8.71 3.70 -13.32
C VAL A 365 -9.82 2.78 -12.78
N GLY A 366 -11.03 2.87 -13.34
CA GLY A 366 -12.16 2.02 -12.97
C GLY A 366 -11.96 0.57 -13.36
N ARG A 367 -11.58 0.29 -14.62
CA ARG A 367 -11.28 -1.07 -15.08
C ARG A 367 -10.14 -1.69 -14.27
N PHE A 368 -9.05 -0.95 -14.07
CA PHE A 368 -7.87 -1.43 -13.38
C PHE A 368 -8.13 -1.66 -11.89
N LEU A 369 -8.83 -0.72 -11.22
CA LEU A 369 -9.24 -0.92 -9.84
C LEU A 369 -10.22 -2.09 -9.72
N ASN A 370 -11.19 -2.25 -10.64
CA ASN A 370 -12.09 -3.41 -10.70
C ASN A 370 -11.35 -4.73 -10.89
N ASP A 371 -10.39 -4.79 -11.82
CA ASP A 371 -9.54 -5.96 -12.06
C ASP A 371 -8.73 -6.31 -10.81
N LEU A 372 -8.25 -5.31 -10.07
CA LEU A 372 -7.59 -5.48 -8.77
C LEU A 372 -8.53 -6.02 -7.67
N GLN A 373 -9.85 -5.93 -7.82
CA GLN A 373 -10.84 -6.44 -6.86
C GLN A 373 -11.22 -7.91 -7.13
N GLY A 374 -10.90 -8.46 -8.30
CA GLY A 374 -11.35 -9.78 -8.75
C GLY A 374 -12.77 -9.75 -9.37
N SER A 375 -13.07 -10.72 -10.25
CA SER A 375 -14.35 -10.82 -10.96
C SER A 375 -15.54 -10.91 -10.00
N GLN A 376 -16.57 -10.10 -10.25
CA GLN A 376 -17.83 -10.05 -9.49
C GLN A 376 -18.51 -11.43 -9.42
N GLN A 377 -18.82 -11.89 -8.21
CA GLN A 377 -19.84 -12.92 -7.98
C GLN A 377 -21.21 -12.24 -7.77
N ASP A 378 -22.28 -12.99 -8.04
CA ASP A 378 -23.69 -12.56 -8.01
C ASP A 378 -24.09 -11.74 -6.76
N ASP A 379 -25.14 -10.93 -6.91
CA ASP A 379 -25.58 -9.90 -5.94
C ASP A 379 -25.86 -10.40 -4.51
N GLU A 380 -26.05 -11.70 -4.30
CA GLU A 380 -26.17 -12.32 -2.97
C GLU A 380 -24.80 -12.57 -2.32
N ALA A 381 -23.80 -12.94 -3.11
CA ALA A 381 -22.39 -13.02 -2.71
C ALA A 381 -21.76 -11.63 -2.56
N LYS A 382 -22.38 -10.57 -3.08
CA LYS A 382 -21.92 -9.18 -2.92
C LYS A 382 -22.05 -8.69 -1.48
N ARG A 383 -23.15 -9.01 -0.78
CA ARG A 383 -23.32 -8.69 0.65
C ARG A 383 -22.40 -9.49 1.55
N ASP A 384 -22.20 -10.76 1.23
CA ASP A 384 -21.29 -11.64 1.96
C ASP A 384 -19.82 -11.32 1.65
N SER A 385 -19.50 -10.86 0.43
CA SER A 385 -18.18 -10.34 0.04
C SER A 385 -17.92 -8.94 0.56
N GLU A 386 -18.91 -8.07 0.77
CA GLU A 386 -18.76 -6.80 1.50
C GLU A 386 -18.42 -7.06 2.98
N ALA A 387 -19.09 -8.03 3.61
CA ALA A 387 -18.78 -8.49 4.97
C ALA A 387 -17.41 -9.21 5.05
N LYS A 388 -17.01 -9.96 4.02
CA LYS A 388 -15.70 -10.63 3.93
C LYS A 388 -14.58 -9.67 3.50
N ALA A 389 -14.90 -8.63 2.72
CA ALA A 389 -14.01 -7.52 2.36
C ALA A 389 -13.77 -6.59 3.56
N GLN A 390 -14.68 -6.52 4.53
CA GLN A 390 -14.42 -5.90 5.83
C GLN A 390 -13.41 -6.70 6.67
N ARG A 391 -13.29 -8.02 6.46
CA ARG A 391 -12.37 -8.90 7.22
C ARG A 391 -10.94 -8.98 6.69
N ASN A 392 -10.68 -8.67 5.42
CA ASN A 392 -9.36 -8.79 4.79
C ASN A 392 -8.94 -7.49 4.08
N ILE A 393 -7.75 -6.99 4.40
CA ILE A 393 -7.22 -5.72 3.87
C ILE A 393 -6.94 -5.88 2.37
N PHE A 394 -7.77 -5.23 1.56
CA PHE A 394 -8.12 -5.49 0.15
C PHE A 394 -7.01 -5.50 -0.92
N TRP A 395 -5.76 -5.34 -0.55
CA TRP A 395 -4.64 -5.43 -1.49
C TRP A 395 -4.23 -6.89 -1.79
N TYR A 396 -4.69 -7.84 -0.98
CA TYR A 396 -4.30 -9.26 -1.07
C TYR A 396 -4.86 -10.02 -2.27
N ALA A 397 -6.07 -9.70 -2.77
CA ALA A 397 -6.75 -10.58 -3.73
C ALA A 397 -6.04 -10.68 -5.09
N VAL A 398 -5.29 -9.66 -5.50
CA VAL A 398 -4.60 -9.64 -6.81
C VAL A 398 -3.07 -9.54 -6.70
N LEU A 399 -2.53 -9.02 -5.60
CA LEU A 399 -1.07 -9.06 -5.37
C LEU A 399 -0.61 -10.29 -4.60
N GLY A 400 -1.47 -10.90 -3.79
CA GLY A 400 -1.17 -12.00 -2.87
C GLY A 400 -1.87 -13.33 -3.17
N SER A 401 -2.42 -13.54 -4.37
CA SER A 401 -2.90 -14.88 -4.75
C SER A 401 -1.70 -15.80 -4.97
N GLU A 402 -1.25 -16.47 -3.91
CA GLU A 402 -0.54 -17.73 -4.01
C GLU A 402 -1.43 -18.72 -4.75
N ASN A 403 -1.05 -19.07 -6.00
CA ASN A 403 -1.33 -20.36 -6.63
C ASN A 403 -0.69 -20.39 -8.03
N ILE A 404 0.64 -20.53 -8.08
CA ILE A 404 1.30 -21.36 -9.10
C ILE A 404 2.41 -22.14 -8.38
N VAL A 405 2.01 -23.10 -7.55
CA VAL A 405 2.89 -24.23 -7.25
C VAL A 405 2.93 -25.08 -8.51
N ARG A 406 4.14 -25.24 -9.03
CA ARG A 406 4.51 -26.26 -10.02
C ARG A 406 3.99 -27.62 -9.56
N VAL A 407 3.10 -28.22 -10.32
CA VAL A 407 2.96 -29.68 -10.35
C VAL A 407 3.40 -30.14 -11.74
N GLY A 408 4.71 -30.35 -11.84
CA GLY A 408 5.20 -31.36 -12.76
C GLY A 408 4.87 -32.71 -12.13
N GLU A 409 3.76 -33.30 -12.53
CA GLU A 409 3.56 -34.73 -12.39
C GLU A 409 3.83 -35.40 -13.73
N LYS A 410 4.75 -36.35 -13.64
CA LYS A 410 5.17 -37.26 -14.68
C LYS A 410 3.96 -38.00 -15.24
N THR A 411 3.84 -38.04 -16.56
CA THR A 411 3.17 -39.15 -17.23
C THR A 411 4.21 -39.91 -18.04
N LYS A 412 4.34 -41.19 -17.70
CA LYS A 412 4.90 -42.21 -18.58
C LYS A 412 4.05 -42.34 -19.83
#